data_AF-A0A1B2EAW6-F1
#
_entry.id   AF-A0A1B2EAW6-F1
#
_cell.length_a   1.000
_cell.length_b   1.000
_cell.length_c   1.000
_cell.angle_alpha   90.00
_cell.angle_beta   90.00
_cell.angle_gamma   90.00
#
_symmetry.space_group_name_H-M   'P 1'
#
loop_
_entity.id
_entity.type
_entity.pdbx_description
1 polymer ?
#
loop_
_entity_poly.entity_id
_entity_poly.type
_entity_poly.pdbx_seq_one_letter_code
_entity_poly.pdbx_strand_id
1 'polypeptide(L)'
;MFGTVLAHLLEIVFYALMLWYADTIAHIGGFTGLGADEVANYFYFSAETFTSLGMGDLYQWGALRLMKSLEVLNGLLLIGWSASFAFLAMSRLWALHASAAAAETHVLSHRENDEP
;
A
#
# COMPACT_ATOMS: atom_id res chain seq x y z
N MET A 1 -6.32 4.38 -8.77
CA MET A 1 -4.94 3.84 -8.86
C MET A 1 -3.91 4.92 -8.55
N PHE A 2 -3.76 5.99 -9.34
CA PHE A 2 -2.80 7.07 -9.05
C PHE A 2 -2.96 7.73 -7.68
N GLY A 3 -4.19 8.07 -7.28
CA GLY A 3 -4.44 8.67 -5.96
C GLY A 3 -4.06 7.73 -4.80
N THR A 4 -4.25 6.42 -4.99
CA THR A 4 -3.86 5.40 -4.03
C THR A 4 -2.34 5.35 -3.87
N VAL A 5 -1.59 5.27 -4.97
CA VAL A 5 -0.12 5.28 -4.94
C VAL A 5 0.42 6.54 -4.28
N LEU A 6 -0.15 7.70 -4.60
CA LEU A 6 0.25 8.98 -3.99
C LEU A 6 0.01 8.98 -2.48
N ALA A 7 -1.11 8.42 -2.01
CA ALA A 7 -1.37 8.30 -0.57
C ALA A 7 -0.32 7.42 0.14
N HIS A 8 0.12 6.32 -0.48
CA HIS A 8 1.18 5.47 0.10
C HIS A 8 2.51 6.22 0.18
N LEU A 9 2.86 6.97 -0.86
CA LEU A 9 4.07 7.81 -0.86
C LEU A 9 4.03 8.90 0.20
N LEU A 10 2.88 9.56 0.37
CA LEU A 10 2.70 10.58 1.41
C LEU A 10 2.81 9.99 2.81
N GLU A 11 2.27 8.79 3.04
CA GLU A 11 2.39 8.10 4.33
C GLU A 11 3.86 7.76 4.65
N ILE A 12 4.61 7.23 3.67
CA ILE A 12 6.04 6.95 3.82
C ILE A 12 6.82 8.23 4.14
N VAL A 13 6.54 9.33 3.44
CA VAL A 13 7.18 10.63 3.71
C VAL A 13 6.83 11.12 5.13
N PHE A 14 5.57 10.96 5.54
CA PHE A 14 5.11 11.39 6.85
C PHE A 14 5.80 10.62 7.99
N TYR A 15 5.88 9.29 7.91
CA TYR A 15 6.58 8.49 8.92
C TYR A 15 8.09 8.72 8.90
N ALA A 16 8.71 8.88 7.72
CA ALA A 16 10.12 9.27 7.62
C ALA A 16 10.41 10.59 8.36
N LEU A 17 9.56 11.61 8.18
CA LEU A 17 9.66 12.88 8.90
C LEU A 17 9.44 12.73 10.40
N MET A 18 8.48 11.87 10.80
CA MET A 18 8.22 11.59 12.21
C MET A 18 9.40 10.90 12.90
N LEU A 19 10.06 9.96 12.20
CA LEU A 19 11.27 9.29 12.68
C LEU A 19 12.45 10.26 12.80
N TRP A 20 12.65 11.13 11.81
CA TRP A 20 13.64 12.20 11.86
C TRP A 20 13.38 13.16 13.03
N TYR A 21 12.13 13.58 13.25
CA TYR A 21 11.75 14.44 14.37
C TYR A 21 11.98 13.76 15.74
N ALA A 22 11.62 12.49 15.85
CA ALA A 22 11.74 11.74 17.09
C ALA A 22 13.20 11.49 17.49
N ASP A 23 14.08 11.32 16.51
CA ASP A 23 15.53 11.17 16.69
C ASP A 23 16.22 12.52 17.04
N THR A 24 15.93 13.57 16.26
CA THR A 24 16.64 14.86 16.37
C THR A 24 16.19 15.74 17.53
N ILE A 25 14.90 15.81 17.83
CA ILE A 25 14.34 16.77 18.79
C ILE A 25 13.95 16.10 20.11
N ALA A 26 13.38 14.90 20.00
CA ALA A 26 12.74 14.26 21.13
C ALA A 26 13.71 13.37 21.94
N HIS A 27 14.82 12.92 21.35
CA HIS A 27 15.83 12.03 21.97
C HIS A 27 15.23 10.81 22.70
N ILE A 28 14.06 10.33 22.27
CA ILE A 28 13.30 9.22 22.90
C ILE A 28 13.84 7.84 22.45
N GLY A 29 14.80 7.86 21.54
CA GLY A 29 15.50 6.72 20.95
C GLY A 29 16.36 7.22 19.79
N GLY A 30 16.99 6.31 19.06
CA GLY A 30 17.71 6.65 17.84
C GLY A 30 17.91 5.45 16.92
N PHE A 31 18.62 5.70 15.83
CA PHE A 31 19.02 4.68 14.87
C PHE A 31 20.46 4.24 15.14
N THR A 32 20.70 2.94 15.02
CA THR A 32 22.05 2.35 15.02
C THR A 32 22.17 1.44 13.82
N GLY A 33 23.29 1.53 13.10
CA GLY A 33 23.50 0.81 11.85
C GLY A 33 24.36 1.61 10.87
N LEU A 34 24.60 1.07 9.69
CA LEU A 34 25.38 1.76 8.66
C LEU A 34 24.60 2.98 8.14
N GLY A 35 25.18 4.18 8.28
CA GLY A 35 24.62 5.41 7.72
C GLY A 35 23.44 6.01 8.51
N ALA A 36 23.28 5.70 9.81
CA ALA A 36 22.19 6.21 10.65
C ALA A 36 22.01 7.74 10.60
N ASP A 37 23.06 8.48 10.25
CA ASP A 37 23.12 9.94 10.30
C ASP A 37 22.58 10.61 9.02
N GLU A 38 22.33 9.86 7.94
CA GLU A 38 21.86 10.42 6.67
C GLU A 38 20.33 10.54 6.60
N VAL A 39 19.83 11.71 6.20
CA VAL A 39 18.39 11.98 6.04
C VAL A 39 17.72 11.00 5.07
N ALA A 40 18.45 10.56 4.03
CA ALA A 40 17.96 9.60 3.06
C ALA A 40 17.64 8.23 3.69
N ASN A 41 18.34 7.85 4.75
CA ASN A 41 18.19 6.54 5.39
C ASN A 41 16.92 6.44 6.23
N TYR A 42 16.35 7.57 6.71
CA TYR A 42 15.02 7.57 7.32
C TYR A 42 13.92 7.27 6.29
N PHE A 43 14.05 7.79 5.06
CA PHE A 43 13.13 7.48 3.96
C PHE A 43 13.23 6.02 3.53
N TYR A 44 14.46 5.52 3.36
CA TYR A 44 14.69 4.10 3.05
C TYR A 44 14.09 3.20 4.12
N PHE A 45 14.37 3.48 5.39
CA PHE A 45 13.86 2.68 6.51
C PHE A 45 12.33 2.71 6.60
N SER A 46 11.72 3.87 6.42
CA SER A 46 10.25 4.01 6.43
C SER A 46 9.62 3.24 5.27
N ALA A 47 10.19 3.33 4.07
CA ALA A 47 9.71 2.58 2.91
C ALA A 47 9.76 1.06 3.16
N GLU A 48 10.88 0.54 3.66
CA GLU A 48 11.03 -0.87 3.99
C GLU A 48 10.06 -1.34 5.08
N THR A 49 9.87 -0.50 6.11
CA THR A 49 8.98 -0.79 7.23
C THR A 49 7.52 -0.79 6.79
N PHE A 50 7.11 0.22 6.03
CA PHE A 50 5.76 0.33 5.47
C PHE A 50 5.41 -0.87 4.59
N THR A 51 6.34 -1.37 3.78
CA THR A 51 6.13 -2.58 2.95
C THR A 51 6.36 -3.89 3.69
N SER A 52 6.69 -3.85 4.99
CA SER A 52 7.05 -5.03 5.80
C SER A 52 8.27 -5.81 5.27
N LEU A 53 9.18 -5.16 4.54
CA LEU A 53 10.38 -5.78 3.99
C LEU A 53 11.43 -6.04 5.08
N GLY A 54 11.73 -4.99 5.87
CA GLY A 54 12.60 -5.05 7.05
C GLY A 54 13.98 -5.64 6.80
N MET A 55 14.79 -5.07 5.90
CA MET A 55 16.12 -5.61 5.56
C MET A 55 17.09 -5.68 6.75
N GLY A 56 16.85 -4.91 7.80
CA GLY A 56 17.59 -5.04 9.06
C GLY A 56 18.95 -4.34 9.07
N ASP A 57 19.28 -3.56 8.06
CA ASP A 57 20.54 -2.79 8.02
C ASP A 57 20.55 -1.61 9.02
N LEU A 58 19.36 -1.19 9.44
CA LEU A 58 19.13 -0.13 10.42
C LEU A 58 18.24 -0.67 11.54
N TYR A 59 18.69 -0.49 12.78
CA TYR A 59 17.94 -0.88 13.97
C TYR A 59 17.56 0.34 14.79
N GLN A 60 16.31 0.33 15.25
CA GLN A 60 15.78 1.34 16.16
C GLN A 60 15.83 0.83 17.60
N TRP A 61 16.19 1.70 18.53
CA TRP A 61 16.15 1.42 19.96
C TRP A 61 15.25 2.41 20.70
N GLY A 62 14.82 2.06 21.92
CA GLY A 62 13.90 2.88 22.71
C GLY A 62 12.45 2.82 22.22
N ALA A 63 11.70 3.91 22.44
CA ALA A 63 10.27 3.98 22.16
C ALA A 63 9.93 3.93 20.65
N LEU A 64 10.91 4.19 19.78
CA LEU A 64 10.76 4.14 18.32
C LEU A 64 10.28 2.76 17.81
N ARG A 65 10.59 1.67 18.54
CA ARG A 65 10.15 0.31 18.17
C ARG A 65 8.63 0.14 18.17
N LEU A 66 7.92 0.83 19.06
CA LEU A 66 6.46 0.84 19.06
C LEU A 66 5.92 1.64 17.89
N MET A 67 6.54 2.77 17.57
CA MET A 67 6.18 3.59 16.41
C MET A 67 6.32 2.80 15.10
N LYS A 68 7.45 2.11 14.92
CA LYS A 68 7.68 1.20 13.79
C LYS A 68 6.57 0.16 13.66
N SER A 69 6.17 -0.44 14.77
CA SER A 69 5.11 -1.46 14.76
C SER A 69 3.77 -0.89 14.27
N LEU A 70 3.46 0.36 14.60
CA LEU A 70 2.26 1.06 14.11
C LEU A 70 2.37 1.43 12.63
N GLU A 71 3.54 1.86 12.18
CA GLU A 71 3.81 2.15 10.76
C GLU A 71 3.61 0.90 9.88
N VAL A 72 4.15 -0.25 10.29
CA VAL A 72 3.93 -1.54 9.61
C VAL A 72 2.43 -1.87 9.56
N LEU A 73 1.72 -1.74 10.70
CA LEU A 73 0.29 -2.07 10.78
C LEU A 73 -0.54 -1.19 9.84
N ASN A 74 -0.28 0.12 9.83
CA ASN A 74 -0.97 1.06 8.94
C ASN A 74 -0.63 0.80 7.47
N GLY A 75 0.64 0.52 7.14
CA GLY A 75 1.05 0.18 5.78
C GLY A 75 0.34 -1.07 5.26
N LEU A 76 0.29 -2.13 6.05
CA LEU A 76 -0.42 -3.36 5.69
C LEU A 76 -1.92 -3.13 5.51
N LEU A 77 -2.54 -2.33 6.38
CA LEU A 77 -3.96 -1.98 6.27
C LEU A 77 -4.27 -1.23 4.97
N LEU A 78 -3.45 -0.21 4.64
CA LEU A 78 -3.61 0.59 3.42
C LEU A 78 -3.37 -0.21 2.14
N ILE A 79 -2.36 -1.08 2.13
CA ILE A 79 -2.08 -1.99 1.02
C ILE A 79 -3.26 -2.96 0.83
N GLY A 80 -3.75 -3.56 1.91
CA GLY A 80 -4.90 -4.46 1.87
C GLY A 80 -6.18 -3.78 1.39
N TRP A 81 -6.41 -2.54 1.81
CA TRP A 81 -7.55 -1.76 1.35
C TRP A 81 -7.46 -1.42 -0.14
N SER A 82 -6.25 -1.07 -0.60
CA SER A 82 -5.96 -0.78 -2.01
C SER A 82 -6.19 -2.00 -2.90
N ALA A 83 -5.71 -3.17 -2.46
CA ALA A 83 -5.96 -4.43 -3.15
C ALA A 83 -7.47 -4.75 -3.21
N SER A 84 -8.20 -4.50 -2.12
CA SER A 84 -9.66 -4.71 -2.06
C SER A 84 -10.41 -3.80 -3.03
N PHE A 85 -10.03 -2.53 -3.14
CA PHE A 85 -10.60 -1.62 -4.13
C PHE A 85 -10.27 -2.02 -5.58
N ALA A 86 -9.04 -2.44 -5.84
CA ALA A 86 -8.65 -2.95 -7.16
C ALA A 86 -9.44 -4.20 -7.54
N PHE A 87 -9.65 -5.10 -6.58
CA PHE A 87 -10.50 -6.28 -6.76
C PHE A 87 -11.96 -5.90 -7.07
N LEU A 88 -12.54 -4.96 -6.32
CA LEU A 88 -13.90 -4.46 -6.58
C LEU A 88 -14.04 -3.78 -7.95
N ALA A 89 -13.01 -3.10 -8.42
CA ALA A 89 -13.00 -2.51 -9.76
C ALA A 89 -12.96 -3.59 -10.86
N MET A 90 -12.11 -4.61 -10.70
CA MET A 90 -12.05 -5.74 -11.64
C MET A 90 -13.33 -6.59 -11.62
N SER A 91 -13.91 -6.84 -10.45
CA SER A 91 -15.13 -7.64 -10.34
C SER A 91 -16.31 -6.98 -11.06
N ARG A 92 -16.43 -5.64 -11.00
CA ARG A 92 -17.40 -4.88 -11.78
C ARG A 92 -17.15 -4.99 -13.29
N LEU A 93 -15.90 -4.93 -13.72
CA LEU A 93 -15.53 -5.07 -15.13
C LEU A 93 -15.91 -6.46 -15.66
N TRP A 94 -15.62 -7.52 -14.90
CA TRP A 94 -15.99 -8.88 -15.27
C TRP A 94 -17.51 -9.08 -15.31
N ALA A 95 -18.24 -8.50 -14.34
CA ALA A 95 -19.70 -8.55 -14.33
C ALA A 95 -20.31 -7.91 -15.60
N LEU A 96 -19.78 -6.77 -16.05
CA LEU A 96 -20.24 -6.12 -17.28
C LEU A 96 -19.99 -6.99 -18.53
N HIS A 97 -18.81 -7.60 -18.65
CA HIS A 97 -18.52 -8.51 -19.77
C HIS A 97 -19.41 -9.75 -19.74
N ALA A 98 -19.68 -10.32 -18.56
CA ALA A 98 -20.59 -11.45 -18.41
C ALA A 98 -22.03 -11.10 -18.80
N SER A 99 -22.53 -9.92 -18.40
CA SER A 99 -23.87 -9.45 -18.80
C SER A 99 -23.98 -9.21 -20.31
N ALA A 100 -22.95 -8.63 -20.93
CA ALA A 100 -22.93 -8.41 -22.39
C ALA A 100 -22.96 -9.74 -23.17
N ALA A 101 -22.15 -10.72 -22.76
CA ALA A 101 -22.11 -12.04 -23.38
C ALA A 101 -23.46 -12.79 -23.24
N ALA A 102 -24.13 -12.66 -22.09
CA ALA A 102 -25.46 -13.25 -21.87
C ALA A 102 -26.56 -12.61 -22.74
N ALA A 103 -26.49 -11.30 -22.96
CA ALA A 103 -27.43 -10.60 -23.83
C ALA A 103 -27.26 -11.01 -25.31
N GLU A 104 -26.02 -11.15 -25.77
CA GLU A 104 -25.72 -11.59 -27.14
C GLU A 104 -26.20 -13.02 -27.40
N THR A 105 -25.98 -13.94 -26.47
CA THR A 105 -26.49 -15.32 -26.57
C THR A 105 -28.01 -15.38 -26.61
N HIS A 106 -28.71 -14.57 -25.81
CA HIS A 106 -30.17 -14.48 -25.85
C HIS A 106 -30.68 -13.96 -27.20
N VAL A 107 -30.06 -12.91 -27.75
CA VAL A 107 -30.43 -12.35 -29.08
C VAL A 107 -30.20 -13.36 -30.20
N LEU A 108 -29.07 -14.08 -30.20
CA LEU A 108 -28.77 -15.09 -31.21
C LEU A 108 -29.75 -16.26 -31.15
N SER A 109 -30.14 -16.70 -29.95
CA SER A 109 -31.13 -17.77 -29.79
C SER A 109 -32.52 -17.38 -30.32
N HIS A 110 -32.90 -16.11 -30.22
CA HIS A 110 -34.16 -15.64 -30.78
C HIS A 110 -34.09 -15.55 -32.31
N ARG A 111 -32.94 -15.11 -32.85
CA ARG A 111 -32.71 -14.98 -34.29
C ARG A 111 -32.67 -16.34 -35.01
N GLU A 112 -32.12 -17.37 -34.37
CA GLU A 112 -32.08 -18.74 -34.91
C GLU A 112 -33.49 -19.37 -34.98
N ASN A 113 -34.38 -19.03 -34.04
CA ASN A 113 -35.77 -19.51 -34.05
C ASN A 113 -36.67 -18.80 -35.08
N ASP A 114 -36.23 -17.66 -35.62
CA ASP A 114 -36.97 -16.86 -36.60
C ASP A 114 -36.56 -17.18 -38.05
N GLU A 115 -35.57 -18.06 -38.29
CA GLU A 115 -35.23 -18.55 -39.63
C GLU A 115 -36.08 -19.81 -40.00
N PRO A 116 -36.71 -19.84 -41.20
CA PRO A 116 -37.67 -20.86 -41.60
C PRO A 116 -37.06 -22.20 -42.08
#